data_AF-A0A6N2MC86-F1
#
_entry.id   AF-A0A6N2MC86-F1
#
_cell.length_a   1.000
_cell.length_b   1.000
_cell.length_c   1.000
_cell.angle_alpha   90.00
_cell.angle_beta   90.00
_cell.angle_gamma   90.00
#
_symmetry.space_group_name_H-M   'P 1'
#
loop_
_entity.id
_entity.type
_entity.pdbx_description
1 polymer ?
#
loop_
_entity_poly.entity_id
_entity_poly.type
_entity_poly.pdbx_seq_one_letter_code
_entity_poly.pdbx_strand_id
1 'polypeptide(L)'
;MSLFLAICRTAGDPEKIPTLVTGRRPDCGKEGKQQDWRGVILRVLKMVWFSLAFCLEFVLRILWVCDKKTVISGGDGVELWPRKLATAKFLIEDMKTVKRSVANATINDVLFGVISSGLSRYLDHRSPKALQEGQQITGMAMVNLREKQTLQDLSEMLKNNSGSQSRWGNRFGFILLPTFYHKHNVDPLEHVRRAKKMIDRKKQTSEAHFAYHIGHLAMSLLGPKAAYVLNYRVLCNTTFTFSNVVGPQEVITITDNPITFLRVNTSSIPHSLTMHMVSYAGRADMQIMVAKDIIPDPEFLAKCFEDALVEMKEAAAAAV
;
A
#
# COMPACT_ATOMS: atom_id res chain seq x y z
N MET A 1 -12.67 1.52 7.78
CA MET A 1 -12.22 0.69 8.91
C MET A 1 -12.71 1.23 10.25
N SER A 2 -12.36 2.46 10.66
CA SER A 2 -12.71 2.97 12.00
C SER A 2 -14.21 2.97 12.33
N LEU A 3 -15.08 3.42 11.40
CA LEU A 3 -16.53 3.37 11.59
C LEU A 3 -17.07 1.93 11.71
N PHE A 4 -16.54 1.02 10.89
CA PHE A 4 -16.91 -0.40 10.96
C PHE A 4 -16.53 -1.02 12.30
N LEU A 5 -15.35 -0.70 12.84
CA LEU A 5 -14.93 -1.25 14.13
C LEU A 5 -15.67 -0.64 15.32
N ALA A 6 -16.22 0.57 15.20
CA ALA A 6 -17.01 1.21 16.26
C ALA A 6 -18.29 0.40 16.59
N ILE A 7 -18.86 -0.30 15.60
CA ILE A 7 -20.04 -1.15 15.78
C ILE A 7 -19.70 -2.61 16.12
N CYS A 8 -18.42 -2.96 16.21
CA CYS A 8 -17.96 -4.31 16.51
C CYS A 8 -17.56 -4.44 18.00
N ARG A 9 -17.57 -5.68 18.50
CA ARG A 9 -17.08 -6.05 19.84
C ARG A 9 -16.07 -7.17 19.76
N THR A 10 -15.26 -7.35 20.81
CA THR A 10 -14.34 -8.49 20.86
C THR A 10 -15.09 -9.77 21.23
N ALA A 11 -14.72 -10.90 20.64
CA ALA A 11 -15.40 -12.17 20.92
C ALA A 11 -15.25 -12.65 22.37
N GLY A 12 -14.21 -12.21 23.10
CA GLY A 12 -13.97 -12.56 24.50
C GLY A 12 -14.57 -11.57 25.52
N ASP A 13 -15.00 -10.39 25.09
CA ASP A 13 -15.59 -9.36 25.95
C ASP A 13 -16.58 -8.50 25.12
N PRO A 14 -17.90 -8.62 25.38
CA PRO A 14 -18.95 -7.96 24.61
C PRO A 14 -19.02 -6.44 24.83
N GLU A 15 -18.35 -5.89 25.84
CA GLU A 15 -18.28 -4.43 26.06
C GLU A 15 -17.01 -3.82 25.46
N LYS A 16 -16.00 -4.66 25.17
CA LYS A 16 -14.71 -4.20 24.69
C LYS A 16 -14.70 -3.89 23.20
N ILE A 17 -14.22 -2.70 22.86
CA ILE A 17 -14.00 -2.26 21.47
C ILE A 17 -12.71 -2.93 20.93
N PRO A 18 -12.71 -3.40 19.66
CA PRO A 18 -11.53 -4.00 19.06
C PRO A 18 -10.32 -3.06 19.03
N THR A 19 -9.14 -3.62 19.23
CA THR A 19 -7.89 -2.86 19.26
C THR A 19 -7.32 -2.74 17.86
N LEU A 20 -7.22 -1.51 17.35
CA LEU A 20 -6.37 -1.19 16.20
C LEU A 20 -4.97 -0.85 16.70
N VAL A 21 -4.02 -1.77 16.54
CA VAL A 21 -2.61 -1.43 16.78
C VAL A 21 -2.12 -0.59 15.60
N THR A 22 -2.43 0.70 15.60
CA THR A 22 -1.69 1.65 14.75
C THR A 22 -0.33 1.81 15.40
N GLY A 23 0.69 1.15 14.86
CA GLY A 23 2.00 1.05 15.51
C GLY A 23 2.44 2.38 16.11
N ARG A 24 2.91 2.40 17.37
CA ARG A 24 3.48 3.61 17.97
C ARG A 24 4.52 4.19 17.00
N ARG A 25 4.51 5.51 16.75
CA ARG A 25 5.80 6.14 16.38
C ARG A 25 6.73 5.79 17.53
N PRO A 26 7.99 5.36 17.31
CA PRO A 26 8.92 5.34 18.42
C PRO A 26 8.81 6.71 19.05
N ASP A 27 8.51 6.77 20.34
CA ASP A 27 8.75 7.98 21.09
C ASP A 27 10.17 8.37 20.73
N CYS A 28 10.36 9.55 20.15
CA CYS A 28 11.64 10.19 20.24
C CYS A 28 11.79 10.48 21.73
N GLY A 29 12.20 9.45 22.48
CA GLY A 29 12.71 9.59 23.82
C GLY A 29 13.73 10.70 23.71
N LYS A 30 13.49 11.77 24.47
CA LYS A 30 14.47 12.81 24.71
C LYS A 30 15.60 12.18 25.54
N GLU A 31 16.33 11.24 24.96
CA GLU A 31 17.64 10.89 25.44
C GLU A 31 18.57 11.98 24.91
N GLY A 32 19.08 12.78 25.85
CA GLY A 32 20.04 13.84 25.59
C GLY A 32 21.32 13.27 25.00
N LYS A 33 21.34 13.01 23.69
CA LYS A 33 22.55 12.86 22.89
C LYS A 33 22.81 14.20 22.22
N GLN A 34 24.01 14.70 22.40
CA GLN A 34 24.58 15.88 21.74
C GLN A 34 24.16 15.85 20.26
N GLN A 35 23.23 16.73 19.90
CA GLN A 35 22.56 16.68 18.61
C GLN A 35 23.58 17.06 17.54
N ASP A 36 24.05 16.08 16.77
CA ASP A 36 24.94 16.31 15.65
C ASP A 36 24.18 17.11 14.57
N TRP A 37 24.35 18.43 14.63
CA TRP A 37 23.72 19.40 13.74
C TRP A 37 24.09 19.14 12.27
N ARG A 38 25.29 18.61 12.00
CA ARG A 38 25.70 18.24 10.63
C ARG A 38 24.87 17.07 10.12
N GLY A 39 24.64 16.05 10.95
CA GLY A 39 23.75 14.94 10.63
C GLY A 39 22.29 15.36 10.43
N VAL A 40 21.80 16.33 11.20
CA VAL A 40 20.45 16.91 11.01
C VAL A 40 20.35 17.64 9.67
N ILE A 41 21.30 18.53 9.37
CA ILE A 41 21.32 19.29 8.11
C ILE A 41 21.37 18.33 6.91
N LEU A 42 22.23 17.31 6.95
CA LEU A 42 22.34 16.34 5.87
C LEU A 42 21.03 15.56 5.65
N ARG A 43 20.31 15.21 6.72
CA ARG A 43 18.99 14.56 6.62
C ARG A 43 17.95 15.48 5.97
N VAL A 44 17.91 16.75 6.38
CA VAL A 44 17.00 17.75 5.79
C VAL A 44 17.33 17.96 4.32
N LEU A 45 18.61 18.09 3.96
CA LEU A 45 19.04 18.25 2.57
C LEU A 45 18.62 17.05 1.71
N LYS A 46 18.80 15.82 2.21
CA LYS A 46 18.35 14.60 1.53
C LYS A 46 16.82 14.56 1.36
N MET A 47 16.07 14.94 2.39
CA MET A 47 14.61 15.02 2.33
C MET A 47 14.15 16.01 1.26
N VAL A 48 14.75 17.22 1.22
CA VAL A 48 14.44 18.25 0.22
C VAL A 48 14.78 17.74 -1.18
N TRP A 49 15.98 17.19 -1.38
CA TRP A 49 16.41 16.66 -2.67
C TRP A 49 15.49 15.56 -3.21
N PHE A 50 15.18 14.56 -2.38
CA PHE A 50 14.28 13.49 -2.81
C PHE A 50 12.85 13.99 -3.04
N SER A 51 12.40 14.99 -2.28
CA SER A 51 11.07 15.59 -2.49
C SER A 51 11.02 16.39 -3.80
N LEU A 52 12.07 17.14 -4.15
CA LEU A 52 12.17 17.82 -5.44
C LEU A 52 12.18 16.82 -6.60
N ALA A 53 12.96 15.74 -6.47
CA ALA A 53 12.98 14.66 -7.46
C ALA A 53 11.59 14.02 -7.64
N PHE A 54 10.85 13.81 -6.56
CA PHE A 54 9.47 13.33 -6.63
C PHE A 54 8.55 14.34 -7.31
N CYS A 55 8.58 15.62 -6.94
CA CYS A 55 7.75 16.64 -7.56
C CYS A 55 8.00 16.72 -9.07
N LEU A 56 9.27 16.62 -9.49
CA LEU A 56 9.62 16.55 -10.91
C LEU A 56 9.07 15.29 -11.57
N GLU A 57 9.26 14.11 -11.00
CA GLU A 57 8.71 12.85 -11.52
C GLU A 57 7.18 12.92 -11.62
N PHE A 58 6.52 13.48 -10.60
CA PHE A 58 5.08 13.61 -10.53
C PHE A 58 4.53 14.54 -11.62
N VAL A 59 5.16 15.70 -11.83
CA VAL A 59 4.82 16.63 -12.92
C VAL A 59 5.06 15.96 -14.27
N LEU A 60 6.19 15.28 -14.45
CA LEU A 60 6.49 14.56 -15.69
C LEU A 60 5.45 13.46 -15.97
N ARG A 61 4.97 12.75 -14.95
CA ARG A 61 3.89 11.76 -15.10
C ARG A 61 2.54 12.39 -15.39
N ILE A 62 2.25 13.60 -14.93
CA ILE A 62 1.02 14.30 -15.33
C ILE A 62 1.06 14.69 -16.81
N LEU A 63 2.25 15.01 -17.32
CA LEU A 63 2.44 15.57 -18.65
C LEU A 63 2.67 14.50 -19.73
N TRP A 64 3.70 13.63 -19.57
CA TRP A 64 4.19 12.76 -20.64
C TRP A 64 4.69 11.37 -20.24
N VAL A 65 5.15 11.17 -18.99
CA VAL A 65 5.81 9.92 -18.58
C VAL A 65 4.77 8.89 -18.17
N CYS A 66 4.76 7.75 -18.86
CA CYS A 66 3.95 6.58 -18.52
C CYS A 66 4.82 5.33 -18.45
N ASP A 67 4.38 4.34 -17.67
CA ASP A 67 5.02 3.04 -17.67
C ASP A 67 4.86 2.36 -19.06
N LYS A 68 5.82 1.53 -19.45
CA LYS A 68 5.70 0.73 -20.67
C LYS A 68 4.52 -0.23 -20.54
N LYS A 69 3.69 -0.31 -21.59
CA LYS A 69 2.51 -1.20 -21.59
C LYS A 69 2.92 -2.66 -21.43
N THR A 70 2.20 -3.36 -20.56
CA THR A 70 2.32 -4.80 -20.27
C THR A 70 0.92 -5.43 -20.27
N VAL A 71 0.85 -6.75 -20.10
CA VAL A 71 -0.42 -7.50 -20.01
C VAL A 71 -1.24 -7.19 -18.75
N ILE A 72 -0.73 -6.38 -17.83
CA ILE A 72 -1.44 -5.89 -16.64
C ILE A 72 -1.68 -4.37 -16.70
N SER A 73 -1.33 -3.70 -17.79
CA SER A 73 -1.52 -2.25 -17.91
C SER A 73 -3.00 -1.93 -18.13
N GLY A 74 -3.52 -1.02 -17.30
CA GLY A 74 -4.81 -0.36 -17.53
C GLY A 74 -4.66 0.91 -18.34
N GLY A 75 -5.58 1.84 -18.14
CA GLY A 75 -5.57 3.15 -18.76
C GLY A 75 -6.98 3.73 -18.87
N ASP A 76 -7.07 4.77 -19.69
CA ASP A 76 -8.31 5.51 -19.92
C ASP A 76 -9.47 4.60 -20.31
N GLY A 77 -10.60 4.71 -19.61
CA GLY A 77 -11.84 3.96 -19.87
C GLY A 77 -11.89 2.55 -19.27
N VAL A 78 -10.78 2.00 -18.75
CA VAL A 78 -10.74 0.67 -18.11
C VAL A 78 -11.56 0.65 -16.81
N GLU A 79 -11.79 1.80 -16.17
CA GLU A 79 -12.68 1.93 -15.03
C GLU A 79 -14.13 1.49 -15.31
N LEU A 80 -14.56 1.52 -16.57
CA LEU A 80 -15.90 1.12 -16.99
C LEU A 80 -16.00 -0.37 -17.34
N TRP A 81 -14.89 -1.09 -17.38
CA TRP A 81 -14.85 -2.48 -17.83
C TRP A 81 -15.31 -3.46 -16.74
N PRO A 82 -15.91 -4.61 -17.13
CA PRO A 82 -16.28 -5.65 -16.19
C PRO A 82 -15.09 -6.13 -15.34
N ARG A 83 -15.34 -6.36 -14.06
CA ARG A 83 -14.31 -6.77 -13.09
C ARG A 83 -14.45 -8.23 -12.69
N LYS A 84 -13.32 -8.90 -12.50
CA LYS A 84 -13.23 -10.18 -11.78
C LYS A 84 -12.50 -9.97 -10.46
N LEU A 85 -12.74 -10.86 -9.50
CA LEU A 85 -12.21 -10.78 -8.16
C LEU A 85 -11.63 -12.13 -7.75
N ALA A 86 -10.39 -12.13 -7.29
CA ALA A 86 -9.77 -13.26 -6.61
C ALA A 86 -9.23 -12.81 -5.25
N THR A 87 -8.95 -13.76 -4.37
CA THR A 87 -8.38 -13.47 -3.05
C THR A 87 -7.13 -14.31 -2.87
N ALA A 88 -5.99 -13.65 -2.62
CA ALA A 88 -4.79 -14.31 -2.11
C ALA A 88 -4.82 -14.27 -0.58
N LYS A 89 -4.54 -15.40 0.06
CA LYS A 89 -4.59 -15.57 1.52
C LYS A 89 -3.20 -15.80 2.07
N PHE A 90 -2.88 -15.10 3.15
CA PHE A 90 -1.59 -15.19 3.79
C PHE A 90 -1.72 -15.37 5.30
N LEU A 91 -0.72 -16.01 5.89
CA LEU A 91 -0.54 -16.03 7.34
C LEU A 91 0.42 -14.91 7.75
N ILE A 92 0.01 -14.13 8.75
CA ILE A 92 0.88 -13.05 9.28
C ILE A 92 2.17 -13.62 9.87
N GLU A 93 2.15 -14.84 10.43
CA GLU A 93 3.34 -15.51 10.94
C GLU A 93 4.36 -15.85 9.83
N ASP A 94 3.89 -16.21 8.64
CA ASP A 94 4.78 -16.46 7.50
C ASP A 94 5.46 -15.16 7.06
N MET A 95 4.70 -14.05 6.98
CA MET A 95 5.27 -12.72 6.72
C MET A 95 6.26 -12.29 7.81
N LYS A 96 6.00 -12.61 9.08
CA LYS A 96 6.94 -12.33 10.19
C LYS A 96 8.22 -13.15 10.06
N THR A 97 8.14 -14.39 9.60
CA THR A 97 9.32 -15.24 9.36
C THR A 97 10.23 -14.60 8.30
N VAL A 98 9.67 -14.21 7.15
CA VAL A 98 10.42 -13.50 6.11
C VAL A 98 10.95 -12.15 6.59
N LYS A 99 10.17 -11.41 7.39
CA LYS A 99 10.61 -10.14 7.98
C LYS A 99 11.89 -10.32 8.82
N ARG A 100 12.03 -11.42 9.56
CA ARG A 100 13.19 -11.68 10.43
C ARG A 100 14.48 -11.94 9.65
N SER A 101 14.40 -12.48 8.43
CA SER A 101 15.59 -12.77 7.61
C SER A 101 16.17 -11.55 6.91
N VAL A 102 15.42 -10.45 6.80
CA VAL A 102 15.88 -9.20 6.18
C VAL A 102 16.05 -8.12 7.23
N ALA A 103 17.30 -7.65 7.41
CA ALA A 103 17.65 -6.65 8.40
C ALA A 103 16.76 -5.41 8.31
N ASN A 104 16.17 -5.01 9.44
CA ASN A 104 15.28 -3.85 9.58
C ASN A 104 14.02 -3.86 8.70
N ALA A 105 13.61 -4.99 8.13
CA ALA A 105 12.39 -5.08 7.33
C ALA A 105 11.11 -4.96 8.19
N THR A 106 10.04 -4.51 7.54
CA THR A 106 8.68 -4.43 8.08
C THR A 106 7.74 -5.32 7.27
N ILE A 107 6.54 -5.59 7.80
CA ILE A 107 5.53 -6.39 7.09
C ILE A 107 5.12 -5.74 5.75
N ASN A 108 5.11 -4.41 5.66
CA ASN A 108 4.85 -3.71 4.40
C ASN A 108 5.94 -3.98 3.35
N ASP A 109 7.20 -4.11 3.78
CA ASP A 109 8.32 -4.40 2.86
C ASP A 109 8.22 -5.83 2.34
N VAL A 110 7.86 -6.79 3.22
CA VAL A 110 7.60 -8.18 2.83
C VAL A 110 6.43 -8.26 1.85
N LEU A 111 5.31 -7.60 2.17
CA LEU A 111 4.13 -7.59 1.32
C LEU A 111 4.41 -6.98 -0.07
N PHE A 112 5.15 -5.87 -0.13
CA PHE A 112 5.53 -5.31 -1.42
C PHE A 112 6.55 -6.19 -2.17
N GLY A 113 7.42 -6.91 -1.45
CA GLY A 113 8.27 -7.95 -2.01
C GLY A 113 7.45 -9.07 -2.66
N VAL A 114 6.41 -9.56 -1.98
CA VAL A 114 5.45 -10.55 -2.51
C VAL A 114 4.78 -10.04 -3.79
N ILE A 115 4.33 -8.78 -3.80
CA ILE A 115 3.74 -8.17 -5.00
C ILE A 115 4.77 -8.12 -6.14
N SER A 116 5.99 -7.70 -5.87
CA SER A 116 7.05 -7.62 -6.89
C SER A 116 7.37 -9.00 -7.50
N SER A 117 7.55 -10.02 -6.66
CA SER A 117 7.84 -11.39 -7.10
C SER A 117 6.63 -12.01 -7.81
N GLY A 118 5.43 -11.94 -7.22
CA GLY A 118 4.22 -12.52 -7.82
C GLY A 118 3.80 -11.85 -9.12
N LEU A 119 3.95 -10.52 -9.25
CA LEU A 119 3.77 -9.85 -10.53
C LEU A 119 4.79 -10.32 -11.56
N SER A 120 6.05 -10.47 -11.17
CA SER A 120 7.09 -10.97 -12.07
C SER A 120 6.77 -12.38 -12.57
N ARG A 121 6.34 -13.29 -11.67
CA ARG A 121 5.90 -14.66 -12.01
C ARG A 121 4.71 -14.66 -12.98
N TYR A 122 3.68 -13.86 -12.70
CA TYR A 122 2.51 -13.77 -13.57
C TYR A 122 2.85 -13.22 -14.96
N LEU A 123 3.67 -12.16 -14.99
CA LEU A 123 4.15 -11.53 -16.21
C LEU A 123 5.01 -12.48 -17.05
N ASP A 124 5.88 -13.25 -16.40
CA ASP A 124 6.72 -14.26 -17.05
C ASP A 124 5.87 -15.38 -17.66
N HIS A 125 4.84 -15.84 -16.95
CA HIS A 125 3.90 -16.83 -17.47
C HIS A 125 3.13 -16.33 -18.71
N ARG A 126 2.64 -15.09 -18.65
CA ARG A 126 1.75 -14.54 -19.69
C ARG A 126 2.51 -13.95 -20.88
N SER A 127 3.75 -13.52 -20.70
CA SER A 127 4.53 -12.82 -21.74
C SER A 127 6.05 -13.00 -21.58
N PRO A 128 6.57 -14.24 -21.62
CA PRO A 128 7.97 -14.54 -21.33
C PRO A 128 8.98 -13.90 -22.30
N LYS A 129 8.55 -13.57 -23.52
CA LYS A 129 9.41 -13.00 -24.58
C LYS A 129 9.24 -11.49 -24.78
N ALA A 130 8.22 -10.87 -24.18
CA ALA A 130 7.90 -9.47 -24.43
C ALA A 130 8.55 -8.52 -23.41
N LEU A 131 9.00 -9.04 -22.27
CA LEU A 131 9.46 -8.23 -21.14
C LEU A 131 10.99 -8.22 -21.07
N GLN A 132 11.53 -7.02 -20.86
CA GLN A 132 12.96 -6.82 -20.64
C GLN A 132 13.26 -6.89 -19.15
N GLU A 133 14.37 -7.52 -18.77
CA GLU A 133 14.86 -7.54 -17.39
C GLU A 133 14.99 -6.10 -16.87
N GLY A 134 14.46 -5.83 -15.67
CA GLY A 134 14.45 -4.48 -15.11
C GLY A 134 13.40 -3.54 -15.72
N GLN A 135 12.41 -4.05 -16.46
CA GLN A 135 11.29 -3.23 -16.91
C GLN A 135 10.51 -2.68 -15.71
N GLN A 136 10.41 -1.35 -15.63
CA GLN A 136 9.74 -0.68 -14.53
C GLN A 136 8.21 -0.78 -14.66
N ILE A 137 7.59 -1.06 -13.53
CA ILE A 137 6.14 -1.08 -13.29
C ILE A 137 5.90 -0.25 -12.04
N THR A 138 5.01 0.73 -12.09
CA THR A 138 4.81 1.66 -10.99
C THR A 138 3.48 1.37 -10.30
N GLY A 139 3.54 1.03 -9.02
CA GLY A 139 2.38 0.92 -8.15
C GLY A 139 2.02 2.26 -7.52
N MET A 140 0.74 2.53 -7.35
CA MET A 140 0.25 3.67 -6.56
C MET A 140 -0.27 3.16 -5.22
N ALA A 141 0.30 3.67 -4.12
CA ALA A 141 -0.14 3.32 -2.77
C ALA A 141 -0.76 4.52 -2.04
N MET A 142 -1.91 4.31 -1.41
CA MET A 142 -2.60 5.33 -0.62
C MET A 142 -2.05 5.36 0.80
N VAL A 143 -1.74 6.55 1.31
CA VAL A 143 -1.20 6.77 2.65
C VAL A 143 -2.14 7.70 3.42
N ASN A 144 -2.61 7.23 4.58
CA ASN A 144 -3.39 8.05 5.50
C ASN A 144 -2.48 9.13 6.10
N LEU A 145 -2.85 10.39 5.91
CA LEU A 145 -2.12 11.57 6.41
C LEU A 145 -2.66 12.07 7.75
N ARG A 146 -3.74 11.48 8.26
CA ARG A 146 -4.21 11.78 9.62
C ARG A 146 -3.16 11.33 10.64
N GLU A 147 -3.03 12.10 11.71
CA GLU A 147 -2.33 11.63 12.89
C GLU A 147 -2.95 10.32 13.38
N LYS A 148 -2.15 9.46 14.03
CA LYS A 148 -2.61 8.12 14.43
C LYS A 148 -3.72 8.25 15.46
N GLN A 149 -4.95 8.13 14.98
CA GLN A 149 -6.16 8.21 15.78
C GLN A 149 -6.44 6.86 16.43
N THR A 150 -6.62 6.85 17.74
CA THR A 150 -7.25 5.74 18.45
C THR A 150 -8.76 5.72 18.17
N LEU A 151 -9.40 4.57 18.40
CA LEU A 151 -10.86 4.45 18.31
C LEU A 151 -11.59 5.35 19.33
N GLN A 152 -10.93 5.67 20.46
CA GLN A 152 -11.42 6.64 21.44
C GLN A 152 -11.48 8.06 20.85
N ASP A 153 -10.44 8.48 20.12
CA ASP A 153 -10.44 9.77 19.41
C ASP A 153 -11.60 9.88 18.40
N LEU A 154 -12.03 8.75 17.80
CA LEU A 154 -13.15 8.73 16.87
C LEU A 154 -14.50 8.98 17.56
N SER A 155 -14.69 8.43 18.77
CA SER A 155 -15.89 8.66 19.58
C SER A 155 -15.96 10.11 20.07
N GLU A 156 -14.82 10.68 20.45
CA GLU A 156 -14.73 12.11 20.79
C GLU A 156 -14.97 13.00 19.57
N MET A 157 -14.48 12.64 18.38
CA MET A 157 -14.78 13.34 17.13
C MET A 157 -16.26 13.32 16.76
N LEU A 158 -16.97 12.21 17.04
CA LEU A 158 -18.43 12.12 16.82
C LEU A 158 -19.23 13.02 17.78
N LYS A 159 -18.71 13.26 18.99
CA LYS A 159 -19.36 14.10 20.00
C LYS A 159 -19.03 15.59 19.83
N ASN A 160 -17.81 15.91 19.42
CA ASN A 160 -17.29 17.29 19.37
C ASN A 160 -17.22 17.80 17.92
N ASN A 161 -18.35 18.25 17.37
CA ASN A 161 -18.42 18.81 16.02
C ASN A 161 -17.65 20.14 15.82
N SER A 162 -17.18 20.79 16.89
CA SER A 162 -16.82 22.23 16.83
C SER A 162 -15.49 22.64 17.47
N GLY A 163 -14.55 21.74 17.79
CA GLY A 163 -13.31 22.21 18.45
C GLY A 163 -12.12 21.30 18.66
N SER A 164 -12.13 20.03 18.23
CA SER A 164 -10.92 19.20 18.36
C SER A 164 -9.94 19.44 17.21
N GLN A 165 -8.64 19.30 17.48
CA GLN A 165 -7.54 19.35 16.50
C GLN A 165 -7.73 18.35 15.33
N SER A 166 -8.65 17.39 15.47
CA SER A 166 -8.96 16.34 14.50
C SER A 166 -10.24 16.67 13.72
N ARG A 167 -10.14 17.50 12.67
CA ARG A 167 -11.27 17.77 11.75
C ARG A 167 -11.74 16.45 11.10
N TRP A 168 -13.07 16.26 11.08
CA TRP A 168 -13.73 15.17 10.37
C TRP A 168 -13.44 15.19 8.86
N GLY A 169 -13.24 14.02 8.26
CA GLY A 169 -13.03 13.87 6.81
C GLY A 169 -11.85 12.98 6.42
N ASN A 170 -11.73 12.71 5.12
CA ASN A 170 -10.65 11.93 4.54
C ASN A 170 -9.42 12.82 4.31
N ARG A 171 -8.28 12.45 4.90
CA ARG A 171 -6.97 13.04 4.60
C ARG A 171 -6.01 11.93 4.23
N PHE A 172 -5.82 11.73 2.94
CA PHE A 172 -4.86 10.78 2.42
C PHE A 172 -4.12 11.41 1.24
N GLY A 173 -2.88 10.99 1.05
CA GLY A 173 -2.12 11.22 -0.16
C GLY A 173 -1.83 9.88 -0.82
N PHE A 174 -1.13 9.91 -1.94
CA PHE A 174 -0.58 8.71 -2.56
C PHE A 174 0.93 8.85 -2.71
N ILE A 175 1.59 7.70 -2.76
CA ILE A 175 3.01 7.56 -3.07
C ILE A 175 3.16 6.65 -4.27
N LEU A 176 4.18 6.94 -5.09
CA LEU A 176 4.50 6.11 -6.25
C LEU A 176 5.60 5.11 -5.86
N LEU A 177 5.34 3.84 -6.10
CA LEU A 177 6.20 2.72 -5.73
C LEU A 177 6.70 2.04 -7.01
N PRO A 178 7.82 2.50 -7.59
CA PRO A 178 8.41 1.82 -8.72
C PRO A 178 8.90 0.45 -8.29
N THR A 179 8.46 -0.58 -9.01
CA THR A 179 8.96 -1.95 -8.93
C THR A 179 9.46 -2.37 -10.31
N PHE A 180 10.25 -3.42 -10.37
CA PHE A 180 10.91 -3.84 -11.60
C PHE A 180 10.61 -5.31 -11.84
N TYR A 181 10.32 -5.66 -13.08
CA TYR A 181 10.20 -7.05 -13.51
C TYR A 181 11.58 -7.71 -13.43
N HIS A 182 11.60 -8.89 -12.81
CA HIS A 182 12.79 -9.73 -12.69
C HIS A 182 12.45 -11.16 -13.10
N LYS A 183 13.33 -11.78 -13.88
CA LYS A 183 13.19 -13.20 -14.21
C LYS A 183 13.29 -14.09 -12.98
N HIS A 184 12.75 -15.30 -13.09
CA HIS A 184 12.62 -16.28 -12.01
C HIS A 184 13.95 -16.67 -11.30
N ASN A 185 15.11 -16.37 -11.87
CA ASN A 185 16.41 -16.80 -11.34
C ASN A 185 16.98 -15.88 -10.24
N VAL A 186 16.15 -15.02 -9.63
CA VAL A 186 16.57 -14.09 -8.58
C VAL A 186 16.22 -14.68 -7.21
N ASP A 187 17.12 -14.50 -6.23
CA ASP A 187 16.86 -14.82 -4.82
C ASP A 187 15.50 -14.24 -4.37
N PRO A 188 14.55 -15.06 -3.88
CA PRO A 188 13.24 -14.58 -3.42
C PRO A 188 13.32 -13.44 -2.40
N LEU A 189 14.32 -13.45 -1.51
CA LEU A 189 14.51 -12.41 -0.50
C LEU A 189 15.00 -11.09 -1.09
N GLU A 190 15.58 -11.11 -2.29
CA GLU A 190 16.08 -9.91 -2.95
C GLU A 190 14.94 -8.94 -3.34
N HIS A 191 13.75 -9.47 -3.67
CA HIS A 191 12.56 -8.65 -3.85
C HIS A 191 12.20 -7.87 -2.56
N VAL A 192 12.35 -8.49 -1.39
CA VAL A 192 12.11 -7.86 -0.09
C VAL A 192 13.17 -6.81 0.21
N ARG A 193 14.46 -7.08 -0.08
CA ARG A 193 15.55 -6.11 0.09
C ARG A 193 15.35 -4.87 -0.79
N ARG A 194 14.96 -5.06 -2.05
CA ARG A 194 14.63 -3.97 -2.99
C ARG A 194 13.42 -3.17 -2.55
N ALA A 195 12.34 -3.87 -2.15
CA ALA A 195 11.15 -3.24 -1.61
C ALA A 195 11.48 -2.36 -0.39
N LYS A 196 12.26 -2.89 0.56
CA LYS A 196 12.72 -2.15 1.73
C LYS A 196 13.50 -0.88 1.35
N LYS A 197 14.50 -1.01 0.47
CA LYS A 197 15.33 0.13 0.02
C LYS A 197 14.46 1.22 -0.63
N MET A 198 13.52 0.82 -1.48
CA MET A 198 12.59 1.72 -2.15
C MET A 198 11.65 2.40 -1.14
N ILE A 199 11.00 1.63 -0.26
CA ILE A 199 10.04 2.15 0.72
C ILE A 199 10.73 3.07 1.74
N ASP A 200 11.94 2.73 2.21
CA ASP A 200 12.66 3.59 3.15
C ASP A 200 13.08 4.91 2.51
N ARG A 201 13.43 4.92 1.21
CA ARG A 201 13.62 6.16 0.46
C ARG A 201 12.31 6.96 0.35
N LYS A 202 11.18 6.28 0.09
CA LYS A 202 9.85 6.90 -0.03
C LYS A 202 9.29 7.41 1.32
N LYS A 203 9.74 6.86 2.45
CA LYS A 203 9.43 7.38 3.80
C LYS A 203 10.23 8.64 4.13
N GLN A 204 11.43 8.81 3.55
CA GLN A 204 12.23 10.02 3.71
C GLN A 204 11.72 11.20 2.87
N THR A 205 10.77 10.95 1.97
CA THR A 205 10.12 11.95 1.15
C THR A 205 8.75 12.33 1.71
N SER A 206 8.38 13.59 1.58
CA SER A 206 7.04 14.08 1.94
C SER A 206 6.03 13.89 0.78
N GLU A 207 6.18 12.85 -0.06
CA GLU A 207 5.39 12.67 -1.30
C GLU A 207 3.89 12.70 -1.05
N ALA A 208 3.41 11.96 -0.04
CA ALA A 208 2.01 11.91 0.29
C ALA A 208 1.45 13.29 0.68
N HIS A 209 2.22 14.08 1.43
CA HIS A 209 1.85 15.45 1.80
C HIS A 209 1.84 16.37 0.57
N PHE A 210 2.87 16.29 -0.28
CA PHE A 210 2.92 17.06 -1.53
C PHE A 210 1.76 16.72 -2.45
N ALA A 211 1.48 15.44 -2.68
CA ALA A 211 0.36 14.99 -3.50
C ALA A 211 -0.98 15.52 -2.97
N TYR A 212 -1.19 15.47 -1.65
CA TYR A 212 -2.39 16.03 -1.01
C TYR A 212 -2.49 17.55 -1.21
N HIS A 213 -1.42 18.30 -0.97
CA HIS A 213 -1.42 19.75 -1.11
C HIS A 213 -1.56 20.21 -2.57
N ILE A 214 -0.93 19.52 -3.52
CA ILE A 214 -1.10 19.79 -4.95
C ILE A 214 -2.55 19.53 -5.36
N GLY A 215 -3.13 18.42 -4.93
CA GLY A 215 -4.55 18.11 -5.19
C GLY A 215 -5.49 19.15 -4.59
N HIS A 216 -5.25 19.56 -3.35
CA HIS A 216 -6.02 20.62 -2.69
C HIS A 216 -5.88 21.96 -3.41
N LEU A 217 -4.67 22.33 -3.82
CA LEU A 217 -4.41 23.57 -4.56
C LEU A 217 -5.13 23.56 -5.92
N ALA A 218 -5.06 22.44 -6.66
CA ALA A 218 -5.77 22.27 -7.92
C ALA A 218 -7.29 22.39 -7.71
N MET A 219 -7.83 21.77 -6.66
CA MET A 219 -9.26 21.88 -6.31
C MET A 219 -9.65 23.33 -6.00
N SER A 220 -8.84 24.04 -5.21
CA SER A 220 -9.13 25.41 -4.78
C SER A 220 -8.96 26.46 -5.88
N LEU A 221 -7.93 26.34 -6.72
CA LEU A 221 -7.59 27.35 -7.74
C LEU A 221 -8.23 27.08 -9.10
N LEU A 222 -8.25 25.82 -9.54
CA LEU A 222 -8.65 25.42 -10.89
C LEU A 222 -10.00 24.70 -10.91
N GLY A 223 -10.54 24.39 -9.73
CA GLY A 223 -11.81 23.71 -9.57
C GLY A 223 -11.74 22.19 -9.70
N PRO A 224 -12.86 21.51 -9.42
CA PRO A 224 -12.91 20.05 -9.31
C PRO A 224 -12.62 19.31 -10.62
N LYS A 225 -12.99 19.90 -11.77
CA LYS A 225 -12.73 19.29 -13.09
C LYS A 225 -11.23 19.17 -13.37
N ALA A 226 -10.46 20.23 -13.10
CA ALA A 226 -9.02 20.22 -13.31
C ALA A 226 -8.32 19.23 -12.35
N ALA A 227 -8.70 19.24 -11.07
CA ALA A 227 -8.17 18.30 -10.10
C ALA A 227 -8.47 16.83 -10.47
N TYR A 228 -9.67 16.55 -10.97
CA TYR A 228 -10.03 15.23 -11.50
C TYR A 228 -9.11 14.83 -12.66
N VAL A 229 -8.95 15.69 -13.68
CA VAL A 229 -8.10 15.39 -14.85
C VAL A 229 -6.65 15.11 -14.41
N LEU A 230 -6.12 15.87 -13.46
CA LEU A 230 -4.76 15.66 -12.94
C LEU A 230 -4.63 14.28 -12.26
N ASN A 231 -5.53 13.94 -11.33
CA ASN A 231 -5.50 12.65 -10.64
C ASN A 231 -5.70 11.48 -11.61
N TYR A 232 -6.63 11.65 -12.57
CA TYR A 232 -6.94 10.67 -13.58
C TYR A 232 -5.74 10.36 -14.47
N ARG A 233 -4.99 11.38 -14.90
CA ARG A 233 -3.75 11.19 -15.67
C ARG A 233 -2.67 10.44 -14.90
N VAL A 234 -2.48 10.78 -13.63
CA VAL A 234 -1.49 10.07 -12.80
C VAL A 234 -1.85 8.58 -12.70
N LEU A 235 -3.12 8.27 -12.46
CA LEU A 235 -3.61 6.89 -12.43
C LEU A 235 -3.41 6.18 -13.77
N CYS A 236 -3.75 6.81 -14.89
CA CYS A 236 -3.57 6.21 -16.22
C CYS A 236 -2.10 5.97 -16.59
N ASN A 237 -1.17 6.72 -15.99
CA ASN A 237 0.25 6.65 -16.26
C ASN A 237 1.03 5.75 -15.27
N THR A 238 0.31 5.12 -14.33
CA THR A 238 0.81 4.05 -13.45
C THR A 238 0.15 2.71 -13.78
N THR A 239 0.69 1.61 -13.24
CA THR A 239 0.24 0.27 -13.66
C THR A 239 -0.82 -0.33 -12.74
N PHE A 240 -0.68 -0.20 -11.42
CA PHE A 240 -1.60 -0.83 -10.46
C PHE A 240 -1.81 0.01 -9.20
N THR A 241 -2.94 -0.19 -8.51
CA THR A 241 -3.18 0.37 -7.17
C THR A 241 -2.97 -0.69 -6.11
N PHE A 242 -2.32 -0.30 -5.01
CA PHE A 242 -2.17 -1.14 -3.84
C PHE A 242 -2.55 -0.39 -2.55
N SER A 243 -3.17 -1.08 -1.60
CA SER A 243 -3.35 -0.55 -0.24
C SER A 243 -3.24 -1.65 0.80
N ASN A 244 -2.72 -1.30 1.98
CA ASN A 244 -2.71 -2.18 3.14
C ASN A 244 -3.44 -1.54 4.31
N VAL A 245 -4.44 -2.24 4.86
CA VAL A 245 -5.19 -1.80 6.05
C VAL A 245 -4.97 -2.81 7.17
N VAL A 246 -4.32 -2.36 8.24
CA VAL A 246 -4.21 -3.15 9.46
C VAL A 246 -5.59 -3.26 10.10
N GLY A 247 -6.12 -4.46 10.24
CA GLY A 247 -7.34 -4.75 10.99
C GLY A 247 -7.06 -5.36 12.37
N PRO A 248 -8.13 -5.74 13.09
CA PRO A 248 -8.04 -6.28 14.45
C PRO A 248 -7.22 -7.57 14.55
N GLN A 249 -6.51 -7.72 15.67
CA GLN A 249 -5.74 -8.94 15.98
C GLN A 249 -6.60 -10.01 16.61
N GLU A 250 -7.62 -9.63 17.38
CA GLU A 250 -8.64 -10.51 17.91
C GLU A 250 -9.79 -10.80 16.92
N VAL A 251 -10.51 -11.88 17.18
CA VAL A 251 -11.82 -12.14 16.56
C VAL A 251 -12.82 -11.12 17.09
N ILE A 252 -13.62 -10.58 16.18
CA ILE A 252 -14.61 -9.54 16.47
C ILE A 252 -16.00 -10.07 16.13
N THR A 253 -17.01 -9.54 16.80
CA THR A 253 -18.42 -9.88 16.62
C THR A 253 -19.21 -8.64 16.20
N ILE A 254 -20.27 -8.86 15.42
CA ILE A 254 -21.34 -7.89 15.18
C ILE A 254 -22.62 -8.54 15.70
N THR A 255 -23.31 -7.87 16.63
CA THR A 255 -24.53 -8.41 17.27
C THR A 255 -24.35 -9.87 17.69
N ASP A 256 -23.25 -10.13 18.42
CA ASP A 256 -22.82 -11.45 18.91
C ASP A 256 -22.50 -12.52 17.84
N ASN A 257 -22.48 -12.15 16.56
CA ASN A 257 -22.08 -13.04 15.47
C ASN A 257 -20.58 -12.85 15.13
N PRO A 258 -19.74 -13.89 15.26
CA PRO A 258 -18.31 -13.78 14.98
C PRO A 258 -18.04 -13.60 13.48
N ILE A 259 -17.19 -12.62 13.17
CA ILE A 259 -16.73 -12.38 11.81
C ILE A 259 -15.66 -13.41 11.46
N THR A 260 -15.83 -14.07 10.31
CA THR A 260 -14.89 -15.10 9.83
C THR A 260 -13.73 -14.51 9.03
N PHE A 261 -14.00 -13.51 8.19
CA PHE A 261 -13.00 -12.79 7.39
C PHE A 261 -13.39 -11.33 7.19
N LEU A 262 -12.40 -10.48 6.93
CA LEU A 262 -12.58 -9.08 6.58
C LEU A 262 -11.84 -8.80 5.28
N ARG A 263 -12.58 -8.35 4.27
CA ARG A 263 -12.05 -8.05 2.94
C ARG A 263 -12.59 -6.70 2.49
N VAL A 264 -11.74 -5.93 1.80
CA VAL A 264 -12.13 -4.65 1.21
C VAL A 264 -11.76 -4.65 -0.26
N ASN A 265 -12.55 -3.96 -1.06
CA ASN A 265 -12.25 -3.77 -2.46
C ASN A 265 -12.73 -2.39 -2.89
N THR A 266 -12.17 -1.89 -3.99
CA THR A 266 -12.64 -0.70 -4.69
C THR A 266 -12.90 -1.06 -6.14
N SER A 267 -13.71 -0.29 -6.85
CA SER A 267 -13.93 -0.46 -8.29
C SER A 267 -13.89 0.89 -8.98
N SER A 268 -14.04 0.91 -10.30
CA SER A 268 -14.09 2.15 -11.09
C SER A 268 -12.80 2.98 -11.02
N ILE A 269 -11.65 2.30 -11.06
CA ILE A 269 -10.32 2.92 -11.15
C ILE A 269 -9.72 2.58 -12.53
N PRO A 270 -9.01 3.51 -13.21
CA PRO A 270 -8.41 3.28 -14.54
C PRO A 270 -7.36 2.16 -14.57
N HIS A 271 -6.85 1.73 -13.42
CA HIS A 271 -5.99 0.58 -13.34
C HIS A 271 -6.73 -0.71 -13.67
N SER A 272 -6.09 -1.57 -14.45
CA SER A 272 -6.61 -2.92 -14.70
C SER A 272 -6.52 -3.78 -13.43
N LEU A 273 -5.51 -3.55 -12.58
CA LEU A 273 -5.21 -4.33 -11.38
C LEU A 273 -5.27 -3.44 -10.12
N THR A 274 -6.10 -3.84 -9.15
CA THR A 274 -6.11 -3.26 -7.81
C THR A 274 -5.96 -4.35 -6.75
N MET A 275 -5.14 -4.07 -5.74
CA MET A 275 -4.78 -5.00 -4.68
C MET A 275 -5.03 -4.36 -3.32
N HIS A 276 -5.96 -4.90 -2.54
CA HIS A 276 -6.30 -4.37 -1.23
C HIS A 276 -6.13 -5.44 -0.16
N MET A 277 -5.10 -5.27 0.68
CA MET A 277 -4.80 -6.16 1.80
C MET A 277 -5.50 -5.69 3.07
N VAL A 278 -6.09 -6.65 3.79
CA VAL A 278 -6.57 -6.44 5.17
C VAL A 278 -6.06 -7.56 6.07
N SER A 279 -5.40 -7.19 7.17
CA SER A 279 -5.04 -8.16 8.22
C SER A 279 -6.17 -8.34 9.21
N TYR A 280 -6.52 -9.58 9.56
CA TYR A 280 -7.56 -9.88 10.55
C TYR A 280 -7.29 -11.23 11.23
N ALA A 281 -7.31 -11.26 12.57
CA ALA A 281 -7.23 -12.49 13.36
C ALA A 281 -6.06 -13.44 12.95
N GLY A 282 -4.86 -12.87 12.77
CA GLY A 282 -3.66 -13.63 12.37
C GLY A 282 -3.56 -13.97 10.88
N ARG A 283 -4.62 -13.72 10.10
CA ARG A 283 -4.66 -13.88 8.64
C ARG A 283 -4.49 -12.53 7.95
N ALA A 284 -4.11 -12.55 6.68
CA ALA A 284 -4.11 -11.39 5.81
C ALA A 284 -4.70 -11.79 4.46
N ASP A 285 -5.84 -11.18 4.10
CA ASP A 285 -6.51 -11.44 2.83
C ASP A 285 -6.25 -10.26 1.89
N MET A 286 -5.66 -10.55 0.72
CA MET A 286 -5.50 -9.58 -0.36
C MET A 286 -6.58 -9.79 -1.41
N GLN A 287 -7.51 -8.85 -1.49
CA GLN A 287 -8.46 -8.81 -2.60
C GLN A 287 -7.76 -8.29 -3.85
N ILE A 288 -7.83 -9.08 -4.92
CA ILE A 288 -7.22 -8.81 -6.21
C ILE A 288 -8.35 -8.63 -7.20
N MET A 289 -8.63 -7.38 -7.55
CA MET A 289 -9.64 -7.06 -8.54
C MET A 289 -8.97 -6.69 -9.85
N VAL A 290 -9.48 -7.29 -10.92
CA VAL A 290 -8.92 -7.12 -12.26
C VAL A 290 -9.96 -6.73 -13.29
N ALA A 291 -9.55 -6.00 -14.33
CA ALA A 291 -10.33 -5.86 -15.55
C ALA A 291 -10.34 -7.20 -16.30
N LYS A 292 -11.55 -7.77 -16.44
CA LYS A 292 -11.77 -9.16 -16.89
C LYS A 292 -11.07 -9.51 -18.20
N ASP A 293 -11.08 -8.58 -19.15
CA ASP A 293 -10.57 -8.83 -20.50
C ASP A 293 -9.06 -8.55 -20.64
N ILE A 294 -8.45 -7.90 -19.64
CA ILE A 294 -7.00 -7.64 -19.58
C ILE A 294 -6.30 -8.77 -18.81
N ILE A 295 -6.82 -9.11 -17.63
CA ILE A 295 -6.32 -10.21 -16.78
C ILE A 295 -7.45 -11.24 -16.64
N PRO A 296 -7.48 -12.27 -17.50
CA PRO A 296 -8.60 -13.22 -17.53
C PRO A 296 -8.60 -14.22 -16.37
N ASP A 297 -7.45 -14.44 -15.74
CA ASP A 297 -7.12 -15.48 -14.76
C ASP A 297 -6.62 -14.91 -13.41
N PRO A 298 -7.44 -14.11 -12.69
CA PRO A 298 -7.04 -13.53 -11.41
C PRO A 298 -6.75 -14.57 -10.31
N GLU A 299 -7.31 -15.78 -10.40
CA GLU A 299 -7.01 -16.88 -9.49
C GLU A 299 -5.56 -17.36 -9.65
N PHE A 300 -5.05 -17.40 -10.89
CA PHE A 300 -3.64 -17.70 -11.13
C PHE A 300 -2.74 -16.59 -10.61
N LEU A 301 -3.11 -15.32 -10.84
CA LEU A 301 -2.40 -14.18 -10.25
C LEU A 301 -2.38 -14.23 -8.71
N ALA A 302 -3.49 -14.61 -8.07
CA ALA A 302 -3.56 -14.80 -6.63
C ALA A 302 -2.57 -15.87 -6.16
N LYS A 303 -2.56 -17.03 -6.83
CA LYS A 303 -1.59 -18.10 -6.57
C LYS A 303 -0.15 -17.62 -6.77
N CYS A 304 0.10 -16.78 -7.78
CA CYS A 304 1.44 -16.23 -7.99
C CYS A 304 1.96 -15.46 -6.77
N PHE A 305 1.08 -14.71 -6.07
CA PHE A 305 1.43 -14.02 -4.83
C PHE A 305 1.56 -14.97 -3.64
N GLU A 306 0.68 -15.97 -3.52
CA GLU A 306 0.74 -16.96 -2.45
C GLU A 306 2.05 -17.75 -2.51
N ASP A 307 2.41 -18.31 -3.67
CA ASP A 307 3.67 -19.05 -3.80
C ASP A 307 4.89 -18.14 -3.57
N ALA A 308 4.83 -16.85 -3.97
CA ALA A 308 5.93 -15.93 -3.73
C ALA A 308 6.25 -15.76 -2.24
N LEU A 309 5.22 -15.76 -1.37
CA LEU A 309 5.45 -15.75 0.08
C LEU A 309 6.04 -17.09 0.56
N VAL A 310 5.59 -18.21 0.00
CA VAL A 310 6.11 -19.55 0.33
C VAL A 310 7.60 -19.64 -0.02
N GLU A 311 7.98 -19.27 -1.25
CA GLU A 311 9.37 -19.27 -1.72
C GLU A 311 10.25 -18.35 -0.85
N MET A 312 9.75 -17.15 -0.48
CA MET A 312 10.46 -16.26 0.44
C MET A 312 10.63 -16.85 1.84
N LYS A 313 9.64 -17.57 2.34
CA LYS A 313 9.68 -18.23 3.65
C LYS A 313 10.68 -19.38 3.64
N GLU A 314 10.69 -20.20 2.58
CA GLU A 314 11.64 -21.29 2.40
C GLU A 314 13.08 -20.76 2.32
N ALA A 315 13.31 -19.70 1.53
CA ALA A 315 14.61 -19.03 1.45
C ALA A 315 15.03 -18.41 2.79
N ALA A 316 14.09 -17.85 3.57
CA ALA A 316 14.35 -17.33 4.90
C ALA A 316 14.74 -18.43 5.90
N ALA A 317 14.15 -19.63 5.79
CA ALA A 317 14.45 -20.77 6.64
C ALA A 317 15.81 -21.41 6.30
N ALA A 318 16.18 -21.44 5.02
CA ALA A 318 17.48 -21.96 4.56
C ALA A 318 18.68 -21.07 4.92
N ALA A 319 18.43 -19.81 5.30
CA ALA A 319 19.46 -18.84 5.68
C ALA A 319 19.77 -18.82 7.20
N VAL A 320 19.06 -19.63 8.00
CA VAL A 320 19.24 -19.81 9.46
C VAL A 320 20.06 -21.06 9.72
#